data_AF-A0A936MV57-F1
#
_entry.id   AF-A0A936MV57-F1
#
_cell.length_a   1.000
_cell.length_b   1.000
_cell.length_c   1.000
_cell.angle_alpha   90.00
_cell.angle_beta   90.00
_cell.angle_gamma   90.00
#
_symmetry.space_group_name_H-M   'P 1'
#
loop_
_entity.id
_entity.type
_entity.pdbx_description
1 polymer ?
#
loop_
_entity_poly.entity_id
_entity_poly.type
_entity_poly.pdbx_seq_one_letter_code
_entity_poly.pdbx_strand_id
1 'polypeptide(L)' 'MLKKYPGLFTEAEIHSLKNLRGIPTSINSELHFSKIRLAWNRFYKSHPTATKQDVLDFVAELDKKFGASFNPPH' A
#
# COMPACT_ATOMS: atom_id res chain seq x y z
N MET A 1 2.94 2.42 -8.07
CA MET A 1 4.14 1.57 -7.96
C MET A 1 4.93 1.50 -9.27
N LEU A 2 4.71 0.56 -10.19
CA LEU A 2 5.60 0.34 -11.36
C LEU A 2 5.89 1.59 -12.21
N LYS A 3 4.88 2.45 -12.41
CA LYS A 3 5.06 3.73 -13.13
C LYS A 3 5.82 4.80 -12.35
N LYS A 4 5.78 4.73 -11.01
CA LYS A 4 6.40 5.72 -10.11
C LYS A 4 7.82 5.32 -9.74
N TYR A 5 8.08 4.02 -9.58
CA TYR A 5 9.39 3.44 -9.30
C TYR A 5 9.67 2.28 -10.26
N PRO A 6 10.08 2.56 -11.51
CA PRO A 6 10.38 1.53 -12.51
C PRO A 6 11.53 0.63 -12.04
N GLY A 7 11.38 -0.68 -12.20
CA GLY A 7 12.40 -1.67 -11.80
C GLY A 7 12.52 -1.92 -10.29
N LEU A 8 11.83 -1.14 -9.45
CA LEU A 8 11.88 -1.32 -8.00
C LEU A 8 11.15 -2.59 -7.56
N PHE A 9 10.08 -2.98 -8.24
CA PHE A 9 9.38 -4.25 -8.04
C PHE A 9 8.97 -4.81 -9.40
N THR A 10 8.83 -6.12 -9.48
CA THR A 10 8.22 -6.82 -10.61
C THR A 10 6.69 -6.81 -10.48
N GLU A 11 6.00 -6.98 -11.59
CA GLU A 11 4.54 -7.14 -11.58
C GLU A 11 4.10 -8.35 -10.75
N ALA A 12 4.86 -9.46 -10.85
CA ALA A 12 4.61 -10.67 -10.07
C ALA A 12 4.74 -10.43 -8.55
N GLU A 13 5.71 -9.62 -8.10
CA GLU A 13 5.84 -9.23 -6.69
C GLU A 13 4.60 -8.44 -6.23
N ILE A 14 4.14 -7.46 -7.02
CA ILE A 14 3.00 -6.60 -6.65
C ILE A 14 1.68 -7.37 -6.62
N HIS A 15 1.46 -8.29 -7.56
CA HIS A 15 0.22 -9.07 -7.66
C HIS A 15 0.25 -10.40 -6.89
N SER A 16 1.31 -10.67 -6.13
CA SER A 16 1.37 -11.90 -5.33
C SER A 16 0.29 -11.92 -4.25
N LEU A 17 -0.40 -13.05 -4.08
CA LEU A 17 -1.50 -13.21 -3.11
C LEU A 17 -1.11 -12.75 -1.69
N LYS A 18 0.13 -13.02 -1.27
CA LYS A 18 0.68 -12.60 0.03
C LYS A 18 0.71 -11.08 0.24
N ASN A 19 0.72 -10.29 -0.83
CA ASN A 19 0.77 -8.83 -0.81
C ASN A 19 -0.61 -8.19 -1.01
N LEU A 20 -1.64 -8.98 -1.31
CA LEU A 20 -3.00 -8.49 -1.43
C LEU A 20 -3.65 -8.42 -0.05
N ARG A 21 -4.48 -7.38 0.17
CA ARG A 21 -5.30 -7.19 1.36
C ARG A 21 -6.74 -6.98 0.92
N GLY A 22 -7.68 -7.71 1.51
CA GLY A 22 -9.10 -7.44 1.30
C GLY A 22 -9.54 -6.24 2.11
N ILE A 23 -10.34 -5.36 1.52
CA ILE A 23 -10.99 -4.25 2.24
C ILE A 23 -12.51 -4.46 2.15
N PRO A 24 -13.23 -4.52 3.29
CA PRO A 24 -14.67 -4.63 3.28
C PRO A 24 -15.33 -3.50 2.48
N THR A 25 -16.31 -3.84 1.64
CA THR A 25 -16.97 -2.89 0.74
C THR A 25 -17.65 -1.73 1.49
N SER A 26 -18.15 -2.00 2.71
CA SER A 26 -18.82 -1.02 3.57
C SER A 26 -17.94 0.17 3.98
N ILE A 27 -16.62 -0.02 4.04
CA ILE A 27 -15.66 1.04 4.43
C ILE A 27 -14.71 1.42 3.30
N ASN A 28 -14.83 0.78 2.13
CA ASN A 28 -13.89 0.90 1.02
C ASN A 28 -13.72 2.36 0.54
N SER A 29 -14.81 3.12 0.46
CA SER A 29 -14.77 4.52 0.02
C SER A 29 -13.94 5.40 0.96
N GLU A 30 -14.13 5.26 2.26
CA GLU A 30 -13.37 6.03 3.25
C GLU A 30 -11.93 5.53 3.38
N LEU A 31 -11.74 4.21 3.44
CA LEU A 31 -10.44 3.62 3.72
C LEU A 31 -9.53 3.61 2.49
N HIS A 32 -9.97 2.99 1.39
CA HIS A 32 -9.12 2.83 0.20
C HIS A 32 -9.06 4.13 -0.62
N PHE A 33 -10.22 4.71 -0.95
CA PHE A 33 -10.26 5.86 -1.87
C PHE A 33 -9.85 7.19 -1.21
N SER A 34 -9.90 7.30 0.12
CA SER A 34 -9.42 8.48 0.85
C SER A 34 -8.14 8.19 1.61
N LYS A 35 -8.20 7.49 2.75
CA LYS A 35 -7.07 7.39 3.69
C LYS A 35 -5.81 6.76 3.09
N ILE A 36 -5.93 5.57 2.50
CA ILE A 36 -4.80 4.83 1.91
C ILE A 36 -4.27 5.56 0.67
N ARG A 37 -5.15 6.00 -0.23
CA ARG A 37 -4.76 6.77 -1.42
C ARG A 37 -3.99 8.04 -1.05
N LEU A 38 -4.47 8.81 -0.07
CA LEU A 38 -3.81 10.03 0.38
C LEU A 38 -2.44 9.75 1.02
N ALA A 39 -2.32 8.65 1.79
CA ALA A 39 -1.04 8.23 2.36
C ALA A 39 -0.02 7.90 1.27
N TRP A 40 -0.41 7.12 0.26
CA TRP A 40 0.45 6.83 -0.90
C TRP A 40 0.85 8.09 -1.66
N ASN A 41 -0.08 9.01 -1.90
CA ASN A 41 0.23 10.28 -2.57
C ASN A 41 1.28 11.10 -1.81
N ARG A 42 1.19 11.14 -0.47
CA ARG A 42 2.19 11.82 0.37
C ARG A 42 3.54 11.10 0.29
N PHE A 43 3.55 9.78 0.42
CA PHE A 43 4.77 8.97 0.32
C PHE A 43 5.49 9.20 -1.02
N TYR A 44 4.78 9.13 -2.14
CA TYR A 44 5.36 9.36 -3.46
C TYR A 44 5.93 10.77 -3.62
N LYS A 45 5.36 11.77 -2.93
CA LYS A 45 5.84 13.16 -2.97
C LYS A 45 7.12 13.35 -2.15
N SER A 46 7.23 12.69 -1.00
CA SER A 46 8.40 12.81 -0.12
C SER A 46 9.55 11.87 -0.48
N HIS A 47 9.27 10.78 -1.19
CA HIS A 47 10.28 9.79 -1.59
C HIS A 47 10.35 9.69 -3.12
N PRO A 48 10.88 10.69 -3.84
CA PRO A 48 11.00 10.63 -5.30
C PRO A 48 11.88 9.47 -5.76
N THR A 49 12.82 9.02 -4.91
CA THR A 49 13.75 7.90 -5.16
C THR A 49 13.69 6.91 -4.00
N ALA A 50 12.55 6.26 -3.80
CA ALA A 50 12.38 5.25 -2.74
C ALA A 50 13.17 3.98 -3.05
N THR A 51 13.72 3.36 -2.00
CA THR A 51 14.27 2.00 -2.03
C THR A 51 13.16 0.96 -1.85
N LYS A 52 13.48 -0.33 -2.09
CA LYS A 52 12.54 -1.43 -1.79
C LYS A 52 12.16 -1.42 -0.31
N GLN A 53 13.13 -1.16 0.57
CA GLN A 53 12.91 -1.16 2.01
C GLN A 53 11.99 -0.03 2.45
N ASP A 54 12.16 1.20 1.92
CA ASP A 54 11.27 2.33 2.26
C ASP A 54 9.81 2.02 1.94
N VAL A 55 9.55 1.32 0.83
CA VAL A 55 8.20 0.90 0.46
C VAL A 55 7.67 -0.19 1.39
N LEU A 56 8.50 -1.18 1.73
CA LEU A 56 8.09 -2.26 2.64
C LEU A 56 7.78 -1.71 4.05
N ASP A 57 8.60 -0.80 4.55
CA ASP A 57 8.38 -0.14 5.84
C ASP A 57 7.09 0.68 5.81
N PHE A 58 6.86 1.46 4.75
CA PHE A 58 5.63 2.21 4.58
C PHE A 58 4.38 1.32 4.52
N VAL A 59 4.45 0.19 3.82
CA VAL A 59 3.35 -0.80 3.79
C VAL A 59 3.12 -1.39 5.17
N ALA A 60 4.19 -1.72 5.91
CA ALA A 60 4.08 -2.22 7.28
C ALA A 60 3.43 -1.19 8.22
N GLU A 61 3.71 0.11 8.05
CA GLU A 61 3.03 1.19 8.78
C GLU A 61 1.54 1.29 8.43
N LEU A 62 1.18 1.13 7.15
CA LEU A 62 -0.23 1.09 6.72
C LEU A 62 -0.96 -0.12 7.31
N ASP A 63 -0.34 -1.30 7.25
CA ASP A 63 -0.88 -2.54 7.84
C ASP A 63 -1.05 -2.36 9.36
N LYS A 64 -0.08 -1.78 10.07
CA LYS A 64 -0.23 -1.47 11.50
C LYS A 64 -1.38 -0.51 11.79
N LYS A 65 -1.61 0.47 10.91
CA LYS A 65 -2.61 1.53 11.12
C LYS A 65 -4.03 1.10 10.73
N PHE A 66 -4.16 0.25 9.71
CA PHE A 66 -5.43 -0.07 9.08
C PHE A 66 -5.71 -1.57 8.99
N GLY A 67 -4.78 -2.44 9.39
CA GLY A 67 -4.85 -3.90 9.29
C GLY A 67 -6.07 -4.50 9.99
N ALA A 68 -6.46 -3.93 11.13
CA ALA A 68 -7.69 -4.32 11.84
C ALA A 68 -8.98 -4.06 11.04
N SER A 69 -8.93 -3.20 10.02
CA SER A 69 -10.06 -2.90 9.12
C SER A 69 -10.01 -3.73 7.82
N PHE A 70 -8.99 -4.56 7.61
CA PHE A 70 -8.89 -5.45 6.46
C PHE A 70 -9.65 -6.76 6.68
N ASN A 71 -9.83 -7.51 5.59
CA ASN A 71 -10.43 -8.84 5.60
C ASN A 71 -9.53 -9.83 4.83
N PRO A 72 -8.91 -10.82 5.50
CA PRO A 72 -8.87 -11.00 6.95
C PRO A 72 -8.12 -9.85 7.66
N PRO A 73 -8.38 -9.62 8.96
CA PRO A 73 -7.57 -8.67 9.73
C PRO A 73 -6.14 -9.20 9.91
N HIS A 74 -5.19 -8.28 9.95
CA HIS A 74 -3.76 -8.53 10.13
C HIS A 74 -3.21 -7.82 11.35
#